data_AF-A0A151TZY9-F1
#
_entry.id   AF-A0A151TZY9-F1
#
_cell.length_a   1.000
_cell.length_b   1.000
_cell.length_c   1.000
_cell.angle_alpha   90.00
_cell.angle_beta   90.00
_cell.angle_gamma   90.00
#
_symmetry.space_group_name_H-M   'P 1'
#
loop_
_entity.id
_entity.type
_entity.pdbx_description
1 polymer ?
#
loop_
_entity_poly.entity_id
_entity_poly.type
_entity_poly.pdbx_seq_one_letter_code
_entity_poly.pdbx_strand_id
1 'polypeptide(L)'
;LRENPTIAQIKAYEEEKLKKDKAITCLHAGLADHIFTKIMDLETPKQVWDKIQDEFEGSNRVKSVRLLTLKREFELIEMKDNESVKDYSTRLMDVVNQMRPLGETSFTDQKLSRKSWFRCLKDLKPRFLQLKSLVICKVSQLLN
;
A
#
# COMPACT_ATOMS: atom_id res chain seq x y z
N LEU A 1 37.12 -34.03 25.43
CA LEU A 1 36.68 -35.06 24.46
C LEU A 1 35.53 -34.46 23.66
N ARG A 2 35.64 -34.37 22.33
CA ARG A 2 34.47 -34.00 21.51
C ARG A 2 33.57 -35.22 21.50
N GLU A 3 32.36 -35.09 22.04
CA GLU A 3 31.38 -36.17 22.00
C GLU A 3 31.03 -36.47 20.53
N ASN A 4 31.23 -37.72 20.13
CA ASN A 4 30.85 -38.15 18.80
C ASN A 4 29.32 -38.24 18.73
N PRO A 5 28.69 -37.71 17.67
CA PRO A 5 27.25 -37.75 17.55
C PRO A 5 26.76 -39.21 17.52
N THR A 6 25.68 -39.49 18.26
CA THR A 6 25.05 -40.81 18.28
C THR A 6 24.37 -41.08 16.94
N ILE A 7 24.21 -42.37 16.59
CA ILE A 7 23.53 -42.81 15.35
C ILE A 7 22.13 -42.16 15.20
N ALA A 8 21.41 -42.00 16.31
CA ALA A 8 20.12 -41.31 16.34
C ALA A 8 20.22 -39.82 15.94
N GLN A 9 21.28 -39.11 16.36
CA GLN A 9 21.51 -37.71 16.00
C GLN A 9 21.87 -37.55 14.52
N ILE A 10 22.68 -38.47 13.98
CA ILE A 10 23.04 -38.49 12.55
C ILE A 10 21.79 -38.72 11.69
N LYS A 11 20.98 -39.72 12.04
CA LYS A 11 19.74 -40.04 11.32
C LYS A 11 18.73 -38.88 11.36
N ALA A 12 18.55 -38.25 12.52
CA ALA A 12 17.66 -37.10 12.65
C ALA A 12 18.12 -35.90 11.79
N TYR A 13 19.43 -35.66 11.71
CA TYR A 13 20.00 -34.62 10.86
C TYR A 13 19.76 -34.90 9.37
N GLU A 14 19.97 -36.14 8.92
CA GLU A 14 19.71 -36.55 7.53
C GLU A 14 18.22 -36.44 7.16
N GLU A 15 17.31 -36.83 8.05
CA GLU A 15 15.87 -36.67 7.83
C GLU A 15 15.47 -35.20 7.70
N GLU A 16 15.99 -34.32 8.56
CA GLU A 16 15.73 -32.88 8.46
C GLU A 16 16.32 -32.26 7.20
N LYS A 17 17.52 -32.68 6.77
CA LYS A 17 18.10 -32.26 5.50
C LYS A 17 17.23 -32.68 4.33
N LEU A 18 16.79 -33.95 4.29
CA LEU A 18 15.93 -34.46 3.23
C LEU A 18 14.59 -33.72 3.16
N LYS A 19 14.00 -33.35 4.30
CA LYS A 19 12.77 -32.53 4.34
C LYS A 19 13.00 -31.16 3.73
N LYS A 20 14.12 -30.50 4.05
CA LYS A 20 14.49 -29.20 3.46
C LYS A 20 14.66 -29.30 1.94
N ASP A 21 15.39 -30.30 1.47
CA ASP A 21 15.66 -30.51 0.04
C ASP A 21 14.35 -30.77 -0.74
N LYS A 22 13.44 -31.56 -0.16
CA LYS A 22 12.10 -31.79 -0.73
C LYS A 22 11.28 -30.51 -0.79
N ALA A 23 11.29 -29.70 0.27
CA ALA A 23 10.57 -28.43 0.29
C ALA A 23 11.07 -27.46 -0.79
N ILE A 24 12.39 -27.35 -0.95
CA ILE A 24 13.02 -26.54 -2.00
C ILE A 24 12.62 -27.04 -3.39
N THR A 25 12.69 -28.36 -3.62
CA THR A 25 12.30 -28.98 -4.90
C THR A 25 10.83 -28.69 -5.24
N CYS A 26 9.92 -28.78 -4.26
CA CYS A 26 8.51 -28.43 -4.46
C CYS A 26 8.32 -26.96 -4.81
N LEU A 27 9.06 -26.05 -4.16
CA LEU A 27 9.01 -24.62 -4.48
C LEU A 27 9.50 -24.35 -5.91
N HIS A 28 10.56 -25.05 -6.36
CA HIS A 28 11.10 -24.92 -7.71
C HIS A 28 10.13 -25.42 -8.80
N ALA A 29 9.39 -26.51 -8.55
CA ALA A 29 8.50 -27.12 -9.55
C ALA A 29 7.34 -26.22 -10.02
N GLY A 30 6.99 -25.18 -9.25
CA GLY A 30 5.90 -24.25 -9.56
C GLY A 30 6.32 -22.93 -10.20
N LEU A 31 7.62 -22.72 -10.46
CA LEU A 31 8.15 -21.41 -10.86
C LEU A 31 8.57 -21.36 -12.33
N ALA A 32 8.38 -20.19 -12.95
CA ALA A 32 8.90 -19.91 -14.28
C ALA A 32 10.44 -19.75 -14.24
N ASP A 33 11.12 -20.10 -15.34
CA ASP A 33 12.58 -20.14 -15.45
C ASP A 33 13.30 -18.84 -15.01
N HIS A 34 12.69 -17.68 -15.29
CA HIS A 34 13.23 -16.37 -14.93
C HIS A 34 13.20 -16.07 -13.41
N ILE A 35 12.37 -16.79 -12.65
CA ILE A 35 12.33 -16.70 -11.18
C ILE A 35 13.25 -17.76 -10.59
N PHE A 36 13.29 -18.95 -11.18
CA PHE A 36 14.18 -20.04 -10.77
C PHE A 36 15.66 -19.60 -10.71
N THR A 37 16.13 -18.90 -11.75
CA THR A 37 17.50 -18.35 -11.82
C THR A 37 17.83 -17.34 -10.71
N LYS A 38 16.82 -16.75 -10.06
CA LYS A 38 16.98 -15.78 -8.96
C LYS A 38 16.92 -16.38 -7.55
N ILE A 39 16.56 -17.66 -7.43
CA ILE A 39 16.40 -18.35 -6.15
C ILE A 39 17.30 -19.59 -6.01
N MET A 40 17.95 -20.01 -7.09
CA MET A 40 18.75 -21.24 -7.13
C MET A 40 19.98 -21.22 -6.19
N ASP A 41 20.40 -20.04 -5.74
CA ASP A 41 21.49 -19.81 -4.79
C ASP A 41 21.03 -19.77 -3.31
N LEU A 42 19.73 -19.96 -3.04
CA LEU A 42 19.16 -19.89 -1.70
C LEU A 42 19.10 -21.26 -1.03
N GLU A 43 19.69 -21.37 0.17
CA GLU A 43 19.89 -22.64 0.87
C GLU A 43 18.73 -23.06 1.78
N THR A 44 17.83 -22.12 2.11
CA THR A 44 16.73 -22.40 3.03
C THR A 44 15.37 -22.19 2.38
N PRO A 45 14.37 -23.04 2.69
CA PRO A 45 13.00 -22.85 2.21
C PRO A 45 12.43 -21.47 2.51
N LYS A 46 12.82 -20.88 3.65
CA LYS A 46 12.40 -19.53 4.05
C LYS A 46 12.95 -18.46 3.11
N GLN A 47 14.25 -18.50 2.78
CA GLN A 47 14.83 -17.56 1.84
C GLN A 47 14.17 -17.66 0.46
N VAL A 48 13.94 -18.89 -0.02
CA VAL A 48 13.23 -19.13 -1.28
C VAL A 48 11.83 -18.53 -1.25
N TRP A 49 11.06 -18.80 -0.19
CA TRP A 49 9.72 -18.24 0.00
C TRP A 49 9.71 -16.70 0.06
N ASP A 50 10.59 -16.11 0.87
CA ASP A 50 10.70 -14.64 1.00
C ASP A 50 11.06 -14.00 -0.35
N LYS A 51 11.93 -14.63 -1.15
CA LYS A 51 12.31 -14.13 -2.48
C LYS A 51 11.17 -14.24 -3.50
N ILE A 52 10.39 -15.31 -3.44
CA ILE A 52 9.15 -15.46 -4.25
C ILE A 52 8.18 -14.33 -3.87
N GLN A 53 7.93 -14.09 -2.58
CA GLN A 53 7.08 -12.99 -2.14
C GLN A 53 7.59 -11.62 -2.64
N ASP A 54 8.89 -11.37 -2.55
CA ASP A 54 9.51 -10.13 -3.04
C ASP A 54 9.34 -9.94 -4.56
N GLU A 55 9.40 -11.02 -5.35
CA GLU A 55 9.28 -10.96 -6.82
C GLU A 55 7.82 -10.72 -7.26
N PHE A 56 6.84 -11.32 -6.57
CA PHE A 56 5.42 -11.24 -6.96
C PHE A 56 4.66 -10.09 -6.28
N GLU A 57 4.92 -9.82 -5.01
CA GLU A 57 4.22 -8.76 -4.26
C GLU A 57 5.03 -7.46 -4.17
N GLY A 58 6.29 -7.49 -4.62
CA GLY A 58 7.26 -6.42 -4.43
C GLY A 58 7.85 -6.43 -3.01
N SER A 59 9.13 -6.05 -2.90
CA SER A 59 9.79 -6.01 -1.60
C SER A 59 9.08 -5.12 -0.58
N ASN A 60 9.26 -5.44 0.71
CA ASN A 60 8.77 -4.59 1.81
C ASN A 60 9.20 -3.12 1.68
N ARG A 61 10.37 -2.86 1.07
CA ARG A 61 10.84 -1.52 0.74
C ARG A 61 9.94 -0.82 -0.28
N VAL A 62 9.58 -1.50 -1.37
CA VAL A 62 8.66 -0.96 -2.40
C VAL A 62 7.28 -0.69 -1.80
N LYS A 63 6.75 -1.63 -1.01
CA LYS A 63 5.48 -1.45 -0.28
C LYS A 63 5.52 -0.21 0.64
N SER A 64 6.62 -0.03 1.37
CA SER A 64 6.83 1.11 2.27
C SER A 64 6.91 2.45 1.53
N VAL A 65 7.67 2.51 0.43
CA VAL A 65 7.77 3.73 -0.39
C VAL A 65 6.41 4.07 -1.00
N ARG A 66 5.68 3.08 -1.52
CA ARG A 66 4.33 3.29 -2.05
C ARG A 66 3.38 3.84 -1.00
N LEU A 67 3.43 3.29 0.22
CA LEU A 67 2.61 3.79 1.33
C LEU A 67 2.94 5.24 1.68
N LEU A 68 4.22 5.62 1.73
CA LEU A 68 4.64 7.00 1.97
C LEU A 68 4.14 7.97 0.89
N THR A 69 4.21 7.57 -0.38
CA THR A 69 3.68 8.36 -1.50
C THR A 69 2.17 8.58 -1.36
N LEU A 70 1.40 7.53 -1.06
CA LEU A 70 -0.04 7.62 -0.86
C LEU A 70 -0.41 8.50 0.34
N LYS A 71 0.34 8.42 1.45
CA LYS A 71 0.16 9.32 2.61
C LYS A 71 0.32 10.78 2.21
N ARG A 72 1.36 11.09 1.45
CA ARG A 72 1.60 12.45 0.93
C ARG A 72 0.46 12.88 0.00
N GLU A 73 0.01 12.01 -0.90
CA GLU A 73 -1.13 12.31 -1.78
C GLU A 73 -2.39 12.60 -0.97
N PHE A 74 -2.69 11.81 0.05
CA PHE A 74 -3.80 12.04 0.97
C PHE A 74 -3.66 13.38 1.71
N GLU A 75 -2.46 13.76 2.12
CA GLU A 75 -2.20 15.08 2.71
C GLU A 75 -2.44 16.22 1.73
N LEU A 76 -2.07 16.06 0.46
CA LEU A 76 -2.16 17.10 -0.56
C LEU A 76 -3.49 17.12 -1.34
N ILE A 77 -4.36 16.12 -1.17
CA ILE A 77 -5.60 16.03 -1.95
C ILE A 77 -6.58 17.16 -1.59
N GLU A 78 -6.90 18.00 -2.58
CA GLU A 78 -7.83 19.11 -2.43
C GLU A 78 -8.93 19.01 -3.49
N MET A 79 -10.09 19.61 -3.18
CA MET A 79 -11.22 19.64 -4.08
C MET A 79 -10.96 20.70 -5.15
N LYS A 80 -11.08 20.33 -6.42
CA LYS A 80 -10.84 21.27 -7.53
C LYS A 80 -12.03 22.20 -7.74
N ASP A 81 -11.80 23.34 -8.39
CA ASP A 81 -12.83 24.36 -8.68
C ASP A 81 -14.07 23.80 -9.40
N ASN A 82 -13.85 22.88 -10.34
CA ASN A 82 -14.92 22.27 -11.15
C ASN A 82 -15.24 20.83 -10.74
N GLU A 83 -14.76 20.38 -9.58
CA GLU A 83 -15.02 19.04 -9.06
C GLU A 83 -16.29 19.03 -8.20
N SER A 84 -17.11 17.97 -8.30
CA SER A 84 -18.23 17.77 -7.40
C SER A 84 -17.77 17.17 -6.06
N VAL A 85 -18.53 17.39 -4.99
CA VAL A 85 -18.23 16.80 -3.67
C VAL A 85 -18.17 15.27 -3.74
N LYS A 86 -19.01 14.65 -4.59
CA LYS A 86 -19.05 13.20 -4.81
C LYS A 86 -17.75 12.71 -5.47
N ASP A 87 -17.28 13.41 -6.50
CA ASP A 87 -16.05 13.04 -7.21
C ASP A 87 -14.82 13.19 -6.31
N TYR A 88 -14.75 14.30 -5.56
CA TYR A 88 -13.71 14.50 -4.56
C TYR A 88 -13.71 13.40 -3.48
N SER A 89 -14.89 13.06 -2.95
CA SER A 89 -15.03 12.00 -1.96
C SER A 89 -14.62 10.63 -2.53
N THR A 90 -14.91 10.36 -3.79
CA THR A 90 -14.49 9.13 -4.48
C THR A 90 -12.97 9.06 -4.56
N ARG A 91 -12.30 10.12 -5.06
CA ARG A 91 -10.83 10.16 -5.14
C ARG A 91 -10.17 10.02 -3.77
N LEU A 92 -10.70 10.70 -2.76
CA LEU A 92 -10.21 10.60 -1.38
C LEU A 92 -10.28 9.15 -0.89
N MET A 93 -11.40 8.47 -1.18
CA MET A 93 -11.60 7.09 -0.78
C MET A 93 -10.71 6.12 -1.56
N ASP A 94 -10.46 6.37 -2.84
CA ASP A 94 -9.54 5.57 -3.66
C ASP A 94 -8.13 5.58 -3.09
N VAL A 95 -7.62 6.75 -2.69
CA VAL A 95 -6.30 6.88 -2.06
C VAL A 95 -6.24 6.07 -0.75
N VAL A 96 -7.28 6.12 0.08
CA VAL A 96 -7.34 5.36 1.33
C VAL A 96 -7.42 3.86 1.07
N ASN A 97 -8.22 3.43 0.08
CA ASN A 97 -8.39 2.03 -0.29
C ASN A 97 -7.09 1.41 -0.81
N GLN A 98 -6.27 2.19 -1.52
CA GLN A 98 -4.94 1.76 -1.95
C GLN A 98 -3.95 1.58 -0.80
N MET A 99 -4.14 2.27 0.33
CA MET A 99 -3.27 2.14 1.50
C MET A 99 -3.58 0.92 2.38
N ARG A 100 -4.83 0.45 2.41
CA ARG A 100 -5.23 -0.73 3.22
C ARG A 100 -4.40 -2.00 2.98
N PRO A 101 -4.20 -2.47 1.72
CA PRO A 101 -3.40 -3.67 1.48
C PRO A 101 -1.91 -3.48 1.80
N LEU A 102 -1.45 -2.24 2.01
CA LEU A 102 -0.08 -1.93 2.43
C LEU A 102 0.09 -1.89 3.96
N GLY A 103 -0.94 -2.30 4.72
CA GLY A 103 -0.91 -2.37 6.19
C GLY A 103 -1.37 -1.11 6.91
N GLU A 104 -1.93 -0.13 6.19
CA GLU A 104 -2.41 1.10 6.81
C GLU A 104 -3.86 0.97 7.29
N THR A 105 -4.05 1.12 8.60
CA THR A 105 -5.35 0.96 9.28
C THR A 105 -5.77 2.20 10.08
N SER A 106 -4.94 3.27 10.10
CA SER A 106 -5.16 4.43 10.97
C SER A 106 -6.26 5.39 10.49
N PHE A 107 -6.79 5.18 9.29
CA PHE A 107 -7.88 5.95 8.70
C PHE A 107 -9.25 5.41 9.13
N THR A 108 -9.77 5.95 10.22
CA THR A 108 -11.17 5.72 10.62
C THR A 108 -12.11 6.57 9.78
N ASP A 109 -13.34 6.10 9.56
CA ASP A 109 -14.40 6.84 8.86
C ASP A 109 -14.62 8.25 9.47
N GLN A 110 -14.38 8.40 10.77
CA GLN A 110 -14.42 9.69 11.46
C GLN A 110 -13.30 10.65 11.03
N LYS A 111 -12.05 10.17 10.88
CA LYS A 111 -10.94 11.01 10.39
C LYS A 111 -11.14 11.40 8.93
N LEU A 112 -11.66 10.47 8.12
CA LEU A 112 -11.95 10.69 6.70
C LEU A 112 -13.08 11.69 6.49
N SER A 113 -14.20 11.50 7.18
CA SER A 113 -15.35 12.42 7.16
C SER A 113 -14.95 13.81 7.64
N ARG A 114 -14.24 13.91 8.77
CA ARG A 114 -13.75 15.20 9.30
C ARG A 114 -12.85 15.91 8.29
N LYS A 115 -11.91 15.20 7.66
CA LYS A 115 -11.00 15.77 6.67
C LYS A 115 -11.74 16.21 5.40
N SER A 116 -12.65 15.38 4.90
CA SER A 116 -13.53 15.70 3.77
C SER A 116 -14.34 16.97 4.06
N TRP A 117 -14.96 17.04 5.24
CA TRP A 117 -15.77 18.19 5.67
C TRP A 117 -14.95 19.48 5.80
N PHE A 118 -13.77 19.43 6.45
CA PHE A 118 -12.91 20.60 6.59
C PHE A 118 -12.41 21.15 5.25
N ARG A 119 -12.09 20.28 4.27
CA ARG A 119 -11.63 20.72 2.94
C ARG A 119 -12.77 21.28 2.10
N CYS A 120 -13.90 20.59 2.03
CA CYS A 120 -15.09 21.11 1.35
C CYS A 120 -15.54 22.47 1.92
N LEU A 121 -15.50 22.67 3.24
CA LEU A 121 -15.83 23.96 3.87
C LEU A 121 -14.82 25.07 3.55
N LYS A 122 -13.54 24.74 3.45
CA LYS A 122 -12.51 25.71 3.06
C LYS A 122 -12.72 26.22 1.63
N ASP A 123 -13.19 25.39 0.71
CA ASP A 123 -13.42 25.78 -0.69
C ASP A 123 -14.81 26.40 -0.91
N LEU A 124 -15.82 26.00 -0.13
CA LEU A 124 -17.15 26.61 -0.19
C LEU A 124 -17.12 28.09 0.22
N LYS A 125 -16.27 28.45 1.19
CA LYS A 125 -16.24 29.81 1.77
C LYS A 125 -15.75 30.88 0.75
N PRO A 126 -14.65 30.68 0.00
CA PRO A 126 -14.25 31.54 -1.11
C PRO A 126 -15.28 31.59 -2.24
N ARG A 127 -15.85 30.44 -2.65
CA ARG A 127 -16.87 30.41 -3.72
C ARG A 127 -18.12 31.19 -3.36
N PHE A 128 -18.55 31.13 -2.10
CA PHE A 128 -19.69 31.91 -1.61
C PHE A 128 -19.39 33.42 -1.58
N LEU A 129 -18.16 33.81 -1.20
CA LEU A 129 -17.72 35.20 -1.25
C LEU A 129 -17.65 35.73 -2.69
N GLN A 130 -17.14 34.93 -3.63
CA GLN A 130 -17.11 35.27 -5.05
C GLN A 130 -18.52 35.45 -5.62
N LEU A 131 -19.44 34.52 -5.34
CA LEU A 131 -20.84 34.61 -5.77
C LEU A 131 -21.53 35.85 -5.18
N LYS A 132 -21.31 36.16 -3.90
CA LYS A 132 -21.82 37.39 -3.28
C LYS A 132 -21.31 38.64 -4.00
N SER A 133 -20.00 38.71 -4.27
CA SER A 133 -19.41 39.83 -5.01
C SER A 133 -20.01 39.97 -6.41
N LEU A 134 -20.20 38.86 -7.12
CA LEU A 134 -20.74 38.84 -8.48
C LEU A 134 -22.21 39.30 -8.51
N VAL A 135 -23.02 38.82 -7.55
CA VAL A 135 -24.42 39.22 -7.39
C VAL A 135 -24.53 40.70 -7.04
N ILE A 136 -23.73 41.19 -6.08
CA ILE A 136 -23.70 42.61 -5.71
C ILE A 136 -23.32 43.48 -6.90
N CYS A 137 -22.30 43.08 -7.67
CA CYS A 137 -21.86 43.80 -8.85
C CYS A 137 -22.94 43.82 -9.94
N LYS A 138 -23.64 42.69 -10.15
CA LYS A 138 -24.72 42.59 -11.14
C LYS A 138 -25.96 43.40 -10.74
N VAL A 139 -26.33 43.39 -9.46
CA VAL A 139 -27.43 44.21 -8.93
C VAL A 139 -27.09 45.70 -9.04
N SER A 140 -25.85 46.10 -8.76
CA SER A 140 -25.42 47.51 -8.89
C SER A 140 -25.43 48.00 -10.35
N GLN A 141 -25.12 47.12 -11.31
CA GLN A 141 -25.21 47.43 -12.75
C GLN A 141 -26.66 47.52 -13.27
N LEU A 142 -27.63 46.91 -12.60
CA LEU A 142 -29.04 46.94 -12.99
C LEU A 142 -29.80 48.12 -12.35
N LEU A 143 -29.24 48.71 -11.29
CA LEU A 143 -29.82 49.85 -10.57
C LEU A 143 -29.25 51.21 -11.02
N ASN A 144 -28.26 51.21 -11.91
CA ASN A 144 -27.72 52.38 -12.62
C ASN A 144 -28.04 52.28 -14.10
#